data_AF-A0A141RDB9-F1
#
_entry.id   AF-A0A141RDB9-F1
#
_cell.length_a   1.000
_cell.length_b   1.000
_cell.length_c   1.000
_cell.angle_alpha   90.00
_cell.angle_beta   90.00
_cell.angle_gamma   90.00
#
_symmetry.space_group_name_H-M   'P 1'
#
loop_
_entity.id
_entity.type
_entity.pdbx_description
1 polymer ?
#
loop_
_entity_poly.entity_id
_entity_poly.type
_entity_poly.pdbx_seq_one_letter_code
_entity_poly.pdbx_strand_id
1 'polypeptide(L)'
;MGKEEDIRLDQKVRAAWMYYIAGLNQSEIASQLGTSRPVVQRMIAAAKEEGIVSIGLHHPVANCLDYAQLLQEKYQLVDCNIVPAWSEESTLDSVSFGCYQLMARYLQDDKAKIIGIGSGLTLKKTMQRIDFD
;
A
#
# COMPACT_ATOMS: atom_id res chain seq x y z
N MET A 1 -19.42 17.65 -27.52
CA MET A 1 -19.12 17.01 -26.22
C MET A 1 -18.02 15.96 -26.33
N GLY A 2 -18.05 15.01 -27.27
CA GLY A 2 -17.03 13.95 -27.32
C GLY A 2 -15.58 14.38 -27.58
N LYS A 3 -15.34 15.45 -28.35
CA LYS A 3 -13.97 15.85 -28.76
C LYS A 3 -13.13 16.42 -27.60
N GLU A 4 -13.74 17.12 -26.65
CA GLU A 4 -13.05 17.68 -25.48
C GLU A 4 -12.76 16.63 -24.41
N GLU A 5 -13.65 15.66 -24.24
CA GLU A 5 -13.43 14.52 -23.33
C GLU A 5 -12.27 13.65 -23.81
N ASP A 6 -12.19 13.40 -25.12
CA ASP A 6 -11.12 12.62 -25.74
C ASP A 6 -9.74 13.28 -25.56
N ILE A 7 -9.67 14.62 -25.71
CA ILE A 7 -8.44 15.39 -25.45
C ILE A 7 -8.02 15.31 -23.98
N ARG A 8 -8.98 15.36 -23.04
CA ARG A 8 -8.68 15.25 -21.60
C ARG A 8 -8.23 13.85 -21.22
N LEU A 9 -8.79 12.82 -21.86
CA LEU A 9 -8.37 11.43 -21.69
C LEU A 9 -6.94 11.23 -22.20
N ASP A 10 -6.63 11.71 -23.40
CA ASP A 10 -5.30 11.63 -24.01
C ASP A 10 -4.23 12.30 -23.11
N GLN A 11 -4.53 13.49 -22.56
CA GLN A 11 -3.64 14.16 -21.63
C GLN A 11 -3.41 13.38 -20.33
N LYS A 12 -4.45 12.74 -19.77
CA LYS A 12 -4.32 11.87 -18.60
C LYS A 12 -3.42 10.67 -18.89
N VAL A 13 -3.62 10.00 -20.02
CA VAL A 13 -2.82 8.84 -20.45
C VAL A 13 -1.36 9.24 -20.65
N ARG A 14 -1.09 10.35 -21.34
CA ARG A 14 0.27 10.85 -21.55
C ARG A 14 0.98 11.20 -20.25
N ALA A 15 0.30 11.92 -19.35
CA ALA A 15 0.86 12.25 -18.03
C ALA A 15 1.19 10.99 -17.23
N ALA A 16 0.31 9.99 -17.25
CA ALA A 16 0.53 8.71 -16.59
C ALA A 16 1.71 7.93 -17.20
N TRP A 17 1.80 7.84 -18.53
CA TRP A 17 2.90 7.16 -19.23
C TRP A 17 4.24 7.81 -18.91
N MET A 18 4.32 9.14 -18.96
CA MET A 18 5.53 9.89 -18.65
C MET A 18 5.99 9.66 -17.20
N TYR A 19 5.06 9.52 -16.27
CA TYR A 19 5.38 9.28 -14.86
C TYR A 19 5.80 7.84 -14.59
N TYR A 20 4.98 6.85 -14.98
CA TYR A 20 5.19 5.45 -14.60
C TYR A 20 6.16 4.70 -15.52
N ILE A 21 6.24 5.06 -16.81
CA ILE A 21 7.08 4.37 -17.79
C ILE A 21 8.35 5.17 -18.08
N ALA A 22 8.23 6.47 -18.34
CA ALA A 22 9.40 7.30 -18.64
C ALA A 22 10.16 7.80 -17.40
N GLY A 23 9.61 7.60 -16.18
CA GLY A 23 10.26 7.94 -14.92
C GLY A 23 10.44 9.45 -14.68
N LEU A 24 9.70 10.29 -15.41
CA LEU A 24 9.77 11.75 -15.25
C LEU A 24 9.08 12.18 -13.96
N ASN A 25 9.64 13.19 -13.29
CA ASN A 25 8.98 13.79 -12.15
C ASN A 25 7.84 14.73 -12.59
N GLN A 26 6.92 15.03 -11.67
CA GLN A 26 5.71 15.82 -12.00
C GLN A 26 6.00 17.23 -12.52
N SER A 27 7.16 17.82 -12.19
CA SER A 27 7.57 19.15 -12.68
C SER A 27 8.07 19.10 -14.13
N GLU A 28 8.78 18.04 -14.50
CA GLU A 28 9.23 17.78 -15.87
C GLU A 28 8.04 17.53 -16.79
N ILE A 29 7.07 16.72 -16.32
CA ILE A 29 5.83 16.43 -17.04
C ILE A 29 5.01 17.71 -17.22
N ALA A 30 4.93 18.57 -16.19
CA ALA A 30 4.22 19.84 -16.25
C ALA A 30 4.80 20.74 -17.34
N SER A 31 6.12 20.83 -17.41
CA SER A 31 6.84 21.57 -18.46
C SER A 31 6.57 21.00 -19.86
N GLN A 32 6.55 19.68 -20.03
CA GLN A 32 6.30 19.04 -21.33
C GLN A 32 4.85 19.14 -21.80
N LEU A 33 3.89 19.06 -20.87
CA LEU A 33 2.45 19.15 -21.19
C LEU A 33 1.92 20.59 -21.21
N GLY A 34 2.78 21.58 -20.97
CA GLY A 34 2.38 22.99 -20.93
C GLY A 34 1.35 23.29 -19.83
N THR A 35 1.44 22.59 -18.70
CA THR A 35 0.50 22.71 -17.58
C THR A 35 1.23 22.87 -16.25
N SER A 36 0.48 22.95 -15.14
CA SER A 36 1.07 23.11 -13.80
C SER A 36 1.24 21.77 -13.08
N ARG A 37 2.23 21.70 -12.18
CA ARG A 37 2.48 20.50 -11.36
C ARG A 37 1.22 19.98 -10.63
N PRO A 38 0.36 20.81 -10.01
CA PRO A 38 -0.89 20.33 -9.40
C PRO A 38 -1.90 19.77 -10.41
N VAL A 39 -1.89 20.25 -11.66
CA VAL A 39 -2.73 19.70 -12.72
C VAL A 39 -2.23 18.32 -13.14
N VAL A 40 -0.92 18.16 -13.35
CA VAL A 40 -0.31 16.85 -13.63
C VAL A 40 -0.59 15.84 -12.52
N GLN A 41 -0.43 16.24 -11.25
CA GLN A 41 -0.72 15.38 -10.11
C GLN A 41 -2.17 14.88 -10.14
N ARG A 42 -3.13 15.77 -10.42
CA ARG A 42 -4.55 15.41 -10.56
C ARG A 42 -4.80 14.51 -11.78
N MET A 43 -4.12 14.74 -12.90
CA MET A 43 -4.24 13.90 -14.09
C MET A 43 -3.75 12.46 -13.82
N ILE A 44 -2.59 12.30 -13.17
CA ILE A 44 -2.05 10.98 -12.82
C ILE A 44 -2.96 10.27 -11.81
N ALA A 45 -3.47 11.00 -10.81
CA ALA A 45 -4.40 10.45 -9.82
C ALA A 45 -5.71 10.00 -10.47
N ALA A 46 -6.30 10.82 -11.33
CA ALA A 46 -7.52 10.49 -12.07
C ALA A 46 -7.31 9.30 -13.01
N ALA A 47 -6.15 9.19 -13.68
CA ALA A 47 -5.82 8.03 -14.50
C ALA A 47 -5.74 6.72 -13.69
N LYS A 48 -5.31 6.79 -12.43
CA LYS A 48 -5.29 5.65 -11.51
C LYS A 48 -6.70 5.32 -11.00
N GLU A 49 -7.48 6.31 -10.61
CA GLU A 49 -8.84 6.15 -10.07
C GLU A 49 -9.83 5.64 -11.13
N GLU A 50 -9.71 6.13 -12.36
CA GLU A 50 -10.52 5.69 -13.51
C GLU A 50 -10.07 4.34 -14.09
N GLY A 51 -9.03 3.70 -13.52
CA GLY A 51 -8.53 2.40 -13.95
C GLY A 51 -7.78 2.40 -15.28
N ILE A 52 -7.46 3.58 -15.84
CA ILE A 52 -6.66 3.74 -17.06
C ILE A 52 -5.24 3.20 -16.84
N VAL A 53 -4.73 3.29 -15.61
CA VAL A 53 -3.45 2.74 -15.20
C VAL A 53 -3.65 1.72 -14.09
N SER A 54 -3.19 0.49 -14.32
CA SER A 54 -3.03 -0.52 -13.29
C SER A 54 -1.54 -0.75 -13.03
N ILE A 55 -1.15 -0.77 -11.76
CA ILE A 55 0.22 -1.05 -11.34
C ILE A 55 0.23 -2.45 -10.76
N GLY A 56 0.73 -3.41 -11.54
CA GLY A 56 1.02 -4.76 -11.05
C GLY A 56 2.37 -4.78 -10.35
N LEU A 57 2.37 -4.95 -9.03
CA LEU A 57 3.61 -5.20 -8.28
C LEU A 57 3.92 -6.70 -8.40
N HIS A 58 4.90 -7.08 -9.21
CA HIS A 58 5.34 -8.47 -9.28
C HIS A 58 6.40 -8.75 -8.20
N HIS A 59 5.93 -8.95 -6.96
CA HIS A 59 6.76 -9.35 -5.82
C HIS A 59 5.93 -10.28 -4.90
N PRO A 60 6.52 -11.28 -4.21
CA PRO A 60 5.77 -12.13 -3.27
C PRO A 60 4.94 -11.34 -2.24
N VAL A 61 5.40 -10.14 -1.88
CA VAL A 61 4.69 -9.20 -0.99
C VAL A 61 3.39 -8.66 -1.61
N ALA A 62 3.31 -8.50 -2.93
CA ALA A 62 2.09 -8.06 -3.60
C ALA A 62 0.97 -9.10 -3.46
N ASN A 63 1.30 -10.38 -3.65
CA ASN A 63 0.36 -11.47 -3.40
C ASN A 63 -0.12 -11.46 -1.94
N CYS A 64 0.76 -11.16 -0.98
CA CYS A 64 0.36 -11.03 0.41
C CYS A 64 -0.69 -9.91 0.62
N LEU A 65 -0.54 -8.76 -0.04
CA LEU A 65 -1.50 -7.67 0.04
C LEU A 65 -2.86 -8.06 -0.56
N ASP A 66 -2.84 -8.66 -1.75
CA ASP A 66 -4.07 -9.10 -2.42
C ASP A 66 -4.81 -10.15 -1.60
N TYR A 67 -4.10 -11.15 -1.07
CA TYR A 67 -4.69 -12.15 -0.19
C TYR A 67 -5.18 -11.56 1.12
N ALA A 68 -4.48 -10.59 1.71
CA ALA A 68 -4.92 -9.93 2.93
C ALA A 68 -6.27 -9.24 2.72
N GLN A 69 -6.40 -8.48 1.62
CA GLN A 69 -7.65 -7.83 1.24
C GLN A 69 -8.78 -8.85 1.02
N LEU A 70 -8.52 -9.92 0.26
CA LEU A 70 -9.51 -10.97 0.01
C LEU A 70 -9.98 -11.66 1.31
N LEU A 71 -9.07 -11.90 2.26
CA LEU A 71 -9.41 -12.47 3.56
C LEU A 71 -10.21 -11.48 4.42
N GLN A 72 -9.87 -10.19 4.41
CA GLN A 72 -10.65 -9.17 5.11
C GLN A 72 -12.08 -9.11 4.60
N GLU A 73 -12.26 -9.06 3.28
CA GLU A 73 -13.59 -8.98 2.66
C GLU A 73 -14.41 -10.25 2.92
N LYS A 74 -13.80 -11.42 2.75
CA LYS A 74 -14.48 -12.71 2.92
C LYS A 74 -14.91 -12.97 4.36
N TYR A 75 -14.06 -12.64 5.33
CA TYR A 75 -14.29 -12.95 6.75
C TYR A 75 -14.68 -11.72 7.58
N GLN A 76 -14.86 -10.55 6.95
CA GLN A 76 -15.22 -9.29 7.59
C GLN A 76 -14.25 -8.90 8.72
N LEU A 77 -12.95 -9.08 8.48
CA LEU A 77 -11.91 -8.78 9.46
C LEU A 77 -11.64 -7.27 9.52
N VAL A 78 -11.47 -6.74 10.73
CA VAL A 78 -11.07 -5.33 10.94
C VAL A 78 -9.70 -5.05 10.34
N ASP A 79 -8.75 -5.96 10.54
CA ASP A 79 -7.41 -5.89 9.97
C ASP A 79 -6.93 -7.30 9.60
N CYS A 80 -6.19 -7.42 8.50
CA CYS A 80 -5.51 -8.66 8.12
C CYS A 80 -4.14 -8.30 7.57
N ASN A 81 -3.12 -8.92 8.14
CA ASN A 81 -1.75 -8.78 7.66
C ASN A 81 -1.26 -10.16 7.22
N ILE A 82 -0.78 -10.25 5.98
CA ILE A 82 -0.10 -11.44 5.47
C ILE A 82 1.36 -11.08 5.25
N VAL A 83 2.23 -11.93 5.76
CA VAL A 83 3.68 -11.77 5.63
C VAL A 83 4.25 -12.84 4.71
N PRO A 84 5.30 -12.53 3.94
CA PRO A 84 6.01 -13.53 3.16
C PRO A 84 6.78 -14.47 4.09
N ALA A 85 6.71 -15.77 3.81
CA ALA A 85 7.51 -16.81 4.44
C ALA A 85 8.33 -17.53 3.37
N TRP A 86 9.62 -17.69 3.61
CA TRP A 86 10.58 -18.22 2.63
C TRP A 86 11.05 -19.63 2.99
N SER A 87 10.88 -20.02 4.26
CA SER A 87 11.13 -21.36 4.82
C SER A 87 10.29 -21.56 6.08
N GLU A 88 10.17 -22.80 6.56
CA GLU A 88 9.54 -23.09 7.86
C GLU A 88 10.27 -22.38 9.01
N GLU A 89 11.61 -22.36 8.98
CA GLU A 89 12.41 -21.72 10.03
C GLU A 89 12.19 -20.20 10.09
N SER A 90 11.99 -19.55 8.94
CA SER A 90 11.73 -18.10 8.87
C SER A 90 10.28 -17.71 9.14
N THR A 91 9.35 -18.67 9.08
CA THR A 91 7.90 -18.40 9.22
C THR A 91 7.57 -17.76 10.56
N LEU A 92 8.10 -18.30 11.66
CA LEU A 92 7.85 -17.75 12.99
C LEU A 92 8.38 -16.32 13.12
N ASP A 93 9.55 -16.02 12.54
CA ASP A 93 10.12 -14.67 12.52
C ASP A 93 9.27 -13.70 11.72
N SER A 94 8.87 -14.08 10.49
CA SER A 94 8.01 -13.27 9.64
C SER A 94 6.68 -12.95 10.32
N VAL A 95 6.00 -13.96 10.87
CA VAL A 95 4.70 -13.76 11.54
C VAL A 95 4.85 -12.91 12.79
N SER A 96 5.90 -13.14 13.58
CA SER A 96 6.15 -12.35 14.79
C SER A 96 6.41 -10.88 14.47
N PHE A 97 7.13 -10.60 13.37
CA PHE A 97 7.36 -9.25 12.86
C PHE A 97 6.09 -8.59 12.34
N GLY A 98 5.29 -9.29 11.53
CA GLY A 98 4.00 -8.76 11.05
C GLY A 98 3.01 -8.47 12.20
N CYS A 99 3.03 -9.29 13.25
CA CYS A 99 2.25 -9.06 14.47
C CYS A 99 2.74 -7.83 15.23
N TYR A 100 4.06 -7.64 15.36
CA TYR A 100 4.65 -6.43 15.95
C TYR A 100 4.20 -5.16 15.22
N GLN A 101 4.27 -5.15 13.88
CA GLN A 101 3.86 -3.99 13.08
C GLN A 101 2.38 -3.65 13.27
N LEU A 102 1.53 -4.68 13.33
CA LEU A 102 0.10 -4.50 13.60
C LEU A 102 -0.11 -3.91 15.00
N MET A 103 0.49 -4.52 16.03
CA MET A 103 0.36 -4.07 17.42
C MET A 103 0.86 -2.64 17.60
N ALA A 104 2.01 -2.29 17.02
CA ALA A 104 2.59 -0.96 17.09
C ALA A 104 1.60 0.12 16.62
N ARG A 105 0.82 -0.14 15.55
CA ARG A 105 -0.24 0.77 15.08
C ARG A 105 -1.34 1.01 16.11
N TYR A 106 -1.72 -0.02 16.87
CA TYR A 106 -2.74 0.10 17.93
C TYR A 106 -2.19 0.73 19.22
N LEU A 107 -0.87 0.76 19.41
CA LEU A 107 -0.19 1.29 20.59
C LEU A 107 0.36 2.71 20.40
N GLN A 108 0.19 3.35 19.23
CA GLN A 108 0.79 4.66 18.94
C GLN A 108 0.24 5.84 19.75
N ASP A 109 -0.88 5.70 20.46
CA ASP A 109 -1.45 6.80 21.24
C ASP A 109 -1.10 6.68 22.74
N ASP A 110 -0.90 7.83 23.39
CA ASP A 110 -0.52 7.93 24.81
C ASP A 110 -1.64 7.54 25.78
N LYS A 111 -2.76 6.98 25.29
CA LYS A 111 -3.86 6.60 26.18
C LYS A 111 -3.50 5.27 26.83
N ALA A 112 -3.70 5.20 28.14
CA ALA A 112 -3.64 3.94 28.84
C ALA A 112 -4.62 2.93 28.21
N LYS A 113 -4.10 1.79 27.74
CA LYS A 113 -4.88 0.70 27.16
C LYS A 113 -4.75 -0.54 28.03
N ILE A 114 -5.86 -1.24 28.23
CA ILE A 114 -5.86 -2.57 28.83
C ILE A 114 -5.69 -3.57 27.69
N ILE A 115 -4.62 -4.37 27.74
CA ILE A 115 -4.28 -5.34 26.70
C ILE A 115 -4.41 -6.75 27.28
N GLY A 116 -5.28 -7.57 26.70
CA GLY A 116 -5.35 -9.00 26.98
C GLY A 116 -4.27 -9.75 26.19
N ILE A 117 -3.40 -10.47 26.88
CA ILE A 117 -2.29 -11.21 26.26
C ILE A 117 -2.56 -12.72 26.40
N GLY A 118 -2.58 -13.42 25.27
CA GLY A 118 -2.64 -14.88 25.22
C GLY A 118 -1.26 -15.53 25.35
N SER A 119 -1.21 -16.86 25.35
CA SER A 119 0.04 -17.63 25.36
C SER A 119 0.48 -18.04 23.94
N GLY A 120 1.78 -18.22 23.72
CA GLY A 120 2.31 -18.84 22.51
C GLY A 120 3.68 -18.32 22.10
N LEU A 121 4.39 -19.08 21.28
CA LEU A 121 5.73 -18.70 20.79
C LEU A 121 5.69 -17.42 19.94
N THR A 122 4.67 -17.25 19.10
CA THR A 122 4.48 -16.04 18.28
C THR A 122 4.37 -14.80 19.15
N LEU A 123 3.45 -14.79 20.12
CA LEU A 123 3.26 -13.64 21.02
C LEU A 123 4.50 -13.37 21.87
N LYS A 124 5.12 -14.42 22.42
CA LYS A 124 6.38 -14.29 23.18
C LYS A 124 7.45 -13.59 22.35
N LYS A 125 7.61 -13.98 21.08
CA LYS A 125 8.63 -13.43 20.18
C LYS A 125 8.27 -12.03 19.67
N THR A 126 6.98 -11.73 19.48
CA THR A 126 6.48 -10.40 19.16
C THR A 126 6.70 -9.41 20.30
N MET A 127 6.43 -9.79 21.55
CA MET A 127 6.62 -8.91 22.70
C MET A 127 8.08 -8.52 22.90
N GLN A 128 9.04 -9.38 22.54
CA GLN A 128 10.47 -9.05 22.54
C GLN A 128 10.87 -7.98 21.52
N ARG A 129 9.97 -7.60 20.60
CA ARG A 129 10.19 -6.58 19.56
C ARG A 129 9.51 -5.25 19.88
N ILE A 130 8.59 -5.24 20.83
CA ILE A 130 7.90 -4.01 21.23
C ILE A 130 8.82 -3.27 22.18
N ASP A 131 9.15 -2.04 21.81
CA ASP A 131 9.75 -1.08 22.71
C ASP A 131 8.63 -0.42 23.53
N PHE A 132 8.75 -0.46 24.85
CA PHE A 132 7.79 0.13 25.79
C PHE A 132 8.37 1.34 26.54
N ASP A 133 9.63 1.69 26.26
CA ASP A 133 10.29 2.91 26.76
C ASP A 133 9.87 4.14 25.93
#